data_AF-A0A941ZVX3-F1
#
_entry.id   AF-A0A941ZVX3-F1
#
_cell.length_a   1.000
_cell.length_b   1.000
_cell.length_c   1.000
_cell.angle_alpha   90.00
_cell.angle_beta   90.00
_cell.angle_gamma   90.00
#
_symmetry.space_group_name_H-M   'P 1'
#
loop_
_entity.id
_entity.type
_entity.pdbx_description
1 polymer ?
#
loop_
_entity_poly.entity_id
_entity_poly.type
_entity_poly.pdbx_seq_one_letter_code
_entity_poly.pdbx_strand_id
1 'polypeptide(L)'
;MQDIAGTARQTEQDHRTHLRGAIDWLCRAQDVRKHKPDAGGVAAGWSFEDGWLPSYPETTGYIIETFIAAAEYLDRPEMIGRAHKMIDWELSLQTADGAFPGHFGEAGSHPVIFNQGQIMHGLVAGYASLNRQDCLEAGVRAGRWLVAQQDEDGCYRTFEHNGVPHVYNTRAIWALAAMGAVANEPEFIAAARRNLDWALTQQAPSGWFATNAFVPGRHPFTHTIAYAIRGFIEVAVLLGEEHYLRAAEMAARGLMEKQRSDGWLAGTYDDGWTPTASYACV
;
A
#
# COMPACT_ATOMS: atom_id res chain seq x y z
N MET A 1 -12.11 5.18 -25.95
CA MET A 1 -12.87 6.39 -25.58
C MET A 1 -11.92 7.55 -25.76
N GLN A 2 -12.09 8.38 -26.79
CA GLN A 2 -11.33 9.62 -26.91
C GLN A 2 -11.86 10.56 -25.84
N ASP A 3 -10.96 11.16 -25.04
CA ASP A 3 -11.31 12.20 -24.10
C ASP A 3 -12.09 13.29 -24.85
N ILE A 4 -13.37 13.46 -24.51
CA ILE A 4 -14.30 14.32 -25.27
C ILE A 4 -13.85 15.79 -25.22
N ALA A 5 -13.07 16.17 -24.21
CA ALA A 5 -12.51 17.51 -24.06
C ALA A 5 -11.07 17.65 -24.60
N GLY A 6 -10.48 16.57 -25.13
CA GLY A 6 -9.04 16.47 -25.34
C GLY A 6 -8.27 16.33 -24.03
N THR A 7 -6.95 16.12 -24.09
CA THR A 7 -6.14 16.09 -22.86
C THR A 7 -6.31 17.40 -22.10
N ALA A 8 -6.65 17.34 -20.82
CA ALA A 8 -6.73 18.51 -19.97
C ALA A 8 -5.35 19.22 -19.94
N ARG A 9 -5.23 20.34 -20.67
CA ARG A 9 -4.02 21.16 -20.73
C ARG A 9 -4.10 22.29 -19.70
N GLN A 10 -4.18 21.94 -18.43
CA GLN A 10 -3.87 22.93 -17.41
C GLN A 10 -2.36 23.17 -17.43
N THR A 11 -1.94 24.42 -17.20
CA THR A 11 -0.53 24.73 -17.02
C THR A 11 -0.03 23.95 -15.81
N GLU A 12 1.01 23.13 -16.02
CA GLU A 12 1.71 22.41 -14.94
C GLU A 12 2.12 23.42 -13.86
N GLN A 13 1.72 23.14 -12.63
CA GLN A 13 2.07 23.95 -11.47
C GLN A 13 3.28 23.33 -10.76
N ASP A 14 3.86 24.05 -9.80
CA ASP A 14 4.92 23.44 -9.00
C ASP A 14 4.42 22.24 -8.17
N HIS A 15 5.34 21.35 -7.81
CA HIS A 15 5.02 20.14 -7.03
C HIS A 15 4.33 20.46 -5.70
N ARG A 16 4.64 21.61 -5.08
CA ARG A 16 4.05 22.02 -3.80
C ARG A 16 2.57 22.34 -3.95
N THR A 17 2.18 22.96 -5.06
CA THR A 17 0.79 23.29 -5.41
C THR A 17 -0.01 22.02 -5.67
N HIS A 18 0.54 21.08 -6.44
CA HIS A 18 -0.10 19.79 -6.68
C HIS A 18 -0.25 18.98 -5.39
N LEU A 19 0.78 18.95 -4.54
CA LEU A 19 0.71 18.29 -3.23
C LEU A 19 -0.37 18.91 -2.34
N ARG A 20 -0.49 20.24 -2.28
CA ARG A 20 -1.56 20.91 -1.52
C ARG A 20 -2.94 20.49 -2.02
N GLY A 21 -3.15 20.46 -3.34
CA GLY A 21 -4.40 20.00 -3.93
C GLY A 21 -4.74 18.55 -3.57
N ALA A 22 -3.75 17.65 -3.60
CA ALA A 22 -3.94 16.25 -3.20
C ALA A 22 -4.30 16.12 -1.70
N ILE A 23 -3.59 16.84 -0.82
CA ILE A 23 -3.89 16.84 0.62
C ILE A 23 -5.27 17.45 0.91
N ASP A 24 -5.65 18.52 0.21
CA ASP A 24 -6.98 19.14 0.35
C ASP A 24 -8.09 18.19 -0.10
N TRP A 25 -7.85 17.40 -1.16
CA TRP A 25 -8.77 16.34 -1.58
C TRP A 25 -8.93 15.26 -0.50
N LEU A 26 -7.83 14.79 0.10
CA LEU A 26 -7.89 13.81 1.19
C LEU A 26 -8.56 14.38 2.45
N CYS A 27 -8.32 15.66 2.77
CA CYS A 27 -9.04 16.36 3.84
C CYS A 27 -10.55 16.35 3.58
N ARG A 28 -10.96 16.65 2.34
CA ARG A 28 -12.36 16.62 1.92
C ARG A 28 -12.94 15.21 2.02
N ALA A 29 -12.19 14.20 1.57
CA ALA A 29 -12.55 12.79 1.62
C ALA A 29 -12.76 12.29 3.06
N GLN A 30 -12.00 12.79 4.02
CA GLN A 30 -12.24 12.53 5.44
C GLN A 30 -13.45 13.33 5.98
N ASP A 31 -13.57 14.61 5.60
CA ASP A 31 -14.61 15.51 6.11
C ASP A 31 -16.03 15.05 5.75
N VAL A 32 -16.23 14.46 4.57
CA VAL A 32 -17.53 13.89 4.17
C VAL A 32 -17.97 12.69 5.02
N ARG A 33 -17.05 12.06 5.76
CA ARG A 33 -17.33 10.89 6.61
C ARG A 33 -17.64 11.24 8.06
N LYS A 34 -17.49 12.49 8.50
CA LYS A 34 -17.65 12.93 9.91
C LYS A 34 -18.96 12.53 10.60
N HIS A 35 -20.05 12.34 9.85
CA HIS A 35 -21.37 11.98 10.37
C HIS A 35 -21.83 10.60 9.89
N LYS A 36 -20.88 9.73 9.57
CA LYS A 36 -21.12 8.38 9.08
C LYS A 36 -20.58 7.36 10.10
N PRO A 37 -21.01 6.08 10.04
CA PRO A 37 -20.53 5.05 10.97
C PRO A 37 -19.02 4.83 10.95
N ASP A 38 -18.37 5.19 9.84
CA ASP A 38 -16.95 5.07 9.56
C ASP A 38 -16.21 6.42 9.72
N ALA A 39 -16.73 7.28 10.59
CA ALA A 39 -16.13 8.58 10.90
C ALA A 39 -14.72 8.42 11.48
N GLY A 40 -13.79 9.20 10.93
CA GLY A 40 -12.36 9.15 11.28
C GLY A 40 -11.52 8.68 10.09
N GLY A 41 -12.02 7.69 9.36
CA GLY A 41 -11.41 7.19 8.13
C GLY A 41 -11.54 8.12 6.92
N VAL A 42 -10.86 7.73 5.84
CA VAL A 42 -10.86 8.46 4.56
C VAL A 42 -11.64 7.66 3.53
N ALA A 43 -12.57 8.32 2.84
CA ALA A 43 -13.38 7.71 1.79
C ALA A 43 -12.52 6.97 0.75
N ALA A 44 -12.93 5.75 0.39
CA ALA A 44 -12.23 4.89 -0.57
C ALA A 44 -12.08 5.51 -1.96
N GLY A 45 -13.04 6.36 -2.33
CA GLY A 45 -13.09 7.00 -3.62
C GLY A 45 -14.35 7.84 -3.80
N TRP A 46 -14.44 8.43 -4.98
CA TRP A 46 -15.60 9.19 -5.42
C TRP A 46 -15.88 8.90 -6.90
N SER A 47 -17.16 8.74 -7.25
CA SER A 47 -17.61 8.66 -8.65
C SER A 47 -18.81 9.58 -8.86
N PHE A 48 -19.10 9.93 -10.12
CA PHE A 48 -20.31 10.68 -10.46
C PHE A 48 -21.60 9.88 -10.18
N GLU A 49 -21.50 8.55 -10.19
CA GLU A 49 -22.62 7.63 -9.97
C GLU A 49 -22.91 7.42 -8.48
N ASP A 50 -21.88 7.08 -7.70
CA ASP A 50 -22.00 6.68 -6.30
C ASP A 50 -21.76 7.82 -5.31
N GLY A 51 -21.18 8.92 -5.79
CA GLY A 51 -20.67 9.97 -4.92
C GLY A 51 -19.52 9.44 -4.06
N TRP A 52 -19.46 9.89 -2.80
CA TRP A 52 -18.39 9.49 -1.87
C TRP A 52 -18.66 8.09 -1.29
N LEU A 53 -17.70 7.19 -1.50
CA LEU A 53 -17.74 5.83 -0.94
C LEU A 53 -17.50 5.82 0.58
N PRO A 54 -17.79 4.70 1.27
CA PRO A 54 -17.36 4.49 2.65
C PRO A 54 -15.84 4.64 2.84
N SER A 55 -15.41 4.88 4.07
CA SER A 55 -14.00 4.89 4.44
C SER A 55 -13.39 3.52 4.21
N TYR A 56 -12.15 3.48 3.70
CA TYR A 56 -11.44 2.23 3.48
C TYR A 56 -10.27 2.11 4.48
N PRO A 57 -10.23 1.05 5.32
CA PRO A 57 -9.17 0.86 6.30
C PRO A 57 -7.79 0.81 5.64
N GLU A 58 -7.60 -0.03 4.61
CA GLU A 58 -6.33 -0.11 3.87
C GLU A 58 -5.81 1.26 3.42
N THR A 59 -6.66 2.09 2.80
CA THR A 59 -6.22 3.39 2.28
C THR A 59 -6.00 4.39 3.39
N THR A 60 -6.82 4.35 4.44
CA THR A 60 -6.67 5.21 5.61
C THR A 60 -5.31 4.97 6.29
N GLY A 61 -4.87 3.71 6.37
CA GLY A 61 -3.61 3.30 6.98
C GLY A 61 -2.40 4.04 6.42
N TYR A 62 -2.16 3.92 5.11
CA TYR A 62 -1.02 4.61 4.48
C TYR A 62 -1.25 6.13 4.30
N ILE A 63 -2.48 6.63 4.42
CA ILE A 63 -2.75 8.08 4.44
C ILE A 63 -2.30 8.71 5.77
N ILE A 64 -2.29 7.96 6.89
CA ILE A 64 -1.77 8.46 8.18
C ILE A 64 -0.33 8.94 8.03
N GLU A 65 0.55 8.14 7.43
CA GLU A 65 1.94 8.53 7.12
C GLU A 65 2.00 9.81 6.29
N THR A 66 1.16 9.87 5.25
CA THR A 66 1.07 11.02 4.34
C THR A 66 0.69 12.29 5.09
N PHE A 67 -0.28 12.22 6.02
CA PHE A 67 -0.75 13.37 6.78
C PHE A 67 0.25 13.83 7.82
N ILE A 68 0.95 12.91 8.48
CA ILE A 68 2.03 13.23 9.41
C ILE A 68 3.14 13.98 8.67
N ALA A 69 3.61 13.48 7.53
CA ALA A 69 4.64 14.14 6.72
C ALA A 69 4.17 15.50 6.15
N ALA A 70 2.91 15.57 5.69
CA ALA A 70 2.34 16.80 5.17
C ALA A 70 2.19 17.89 6.23
N ALA A 71 1.99 17.54 7.50
CA ALA A 71 1.86 18.50 8.59
C ALA A 71 3.10 19.40 8.69
N GLU A 72 4.28 18.79 8.64
CA GLU A 72 5.56 19.51 8.69
C GLU A 72 5.84 20.20 7.36
N TYR A 73 5.80 19.45 6.25
CA TYR A 73 6.26 19.98 4.95
C TYR A 73 5.39 21.14 4.43
N LEU A 74 4.07 21.09 4.67
CA LEU A 74 3.12 22.11 4.23
C LEU A 74 2.82 23.19 5.27
N ASP A 75 3.40 23.10 6.47
CA ASP A 75 3.06 23.95 7.62
C ASP A 75 1.55 23.90 7.94
N ARG A 76 1.05 22.67 8.10
CA ARG A 76 -0.38 22.35 8.34
C ARG A 76 -0.54 21.49 9.59
N PRO A 77 -0.32 22.04 10.79
CA PRO A 77 -0.34 21.27 12.04
C PRO A 77 -1.68 20.55 12.31
N GLU A 78 -2.78 21.03 11.72
CA GLU A 78 -4.09 20.38 11.84
C GLU A 78 -4.17 19.00 11.17
N MET A 79 -3.21 18.65 10.29
CA MET A 79 -3.10 17.29 9.72
C MET A 79 -2.83 16.24 10.80
N ILE A 80 -2.11 16.59 11.88
CA ILE A 80 -1.85 15.67 12.99
C ILE A 80 -3.16 15.26 13.68
N GLY A 81 -4.06 16.22 13.92
CA GLY A 81 -5.38 15.94 14.49
C GLY A 81 -6.26 15.08 13.57
N ARG A 82 -6.04 15.12 12.26
CA ARG A 82 -6.70 14.24 11.29
C ARG A 82 -6.12 12.83 11.32
N ALA A 83 -4.80 12.69 11.42
CA ALA A 83 -4.11 11.40 11.57
C ALA A 83 -4.53 10.67 12.85
N HIS A 84 -4.65 11.36 13.99
CA HIS A 84 -5.17 10.75 15.22
C HIS A 84 -6.57 10.14 15.04
N LYS A 85 -7.48 10.83 14.35
CA LYS A 85 -8.84 10.31 14.09
C LYS A 85 -8.85 9.08 13.18
N MET A 86 -7.92 9.03 12.22
CA MET A 86 -7.73 7.86 11.36
C MET A 86 -7.26 6.67 12.19
N ILE A 87 -6.23 6.87 13.00
CA ILE A 87 -5.70 5.86 13.93
C ILE A 87 -6.80 5.34 14.87
N ASP A 88 -7.54 6.24 15.51
CA ASP A 88 -8.59 5.87 16.47
C ASP A 88 -9.68 5.02 15.81
N TRP A 89 -10.05 5.35 14.57
CA TRP A 89 -11.00 4.56 13.79
C TRP A 89 -10.41 3.20 13.41
N GLU A 90 -9.19 3.12 12.88
CA GLU A 90 -8.58 1.84 12.52
C GLU A 90 -8.43 0.92 13.74
N LEU A 91 -7.94 1.42 14.87
CA LEU A 91 -7.82 0.66 16.10
C LEU A 91 -9.17 0.06 16.55
N SER A 92 -10.28 0.74 16.27
CA SER A 92 -11.63 0.23 16.59
C SER A 92 -12.07 -0.97 15.73
N LEU A 93 -11.39 -1.22 14.60
CA LEU A 93 -11.71 -2.29 13.65
C LEU A 93 -10.93 -3.58 13.93
N GLN A 94 -9.88 -3.53 14.76
CA GLN A 94 -9.03 -4.70 14.97
C GLN A 94 -9.78 -5.81 15.71
N THR A 95 -9.75 -7.03 15.18
CA THR A 95 -10.32 -8.20 15.83
C THR A 95 -9.41 -8.71 16.96
N ALA A 96 -9.95 -9.57 17.83
CA ALA A 96 -9.23 -10.09 18.99
C ALA A 96 -7.98 -10.92 18.62
N ASP A 97 -7.97 -11.57 17.45
CA ASP A 97 -6.84 -12.31 16.90
C ASP A 97 -5.82 -11.42 16.16
N GLY A 98 -6.05 -10.11 16.12
CA GLY A 98 -5.12 -9.11 15.56
C GLY A 98 -5.36 -8.75 14.10
N ALA A 99 -6.34 -9.38 13.45
CA ALA A 99 -6.66 -9.09 12.05
C ALA A 99 -7.41 -7.75 11.90
N PHE A 100 -7.30 -7.19 10.71
CA PHE A 100 -8.09 -6.06 10.24
C PHE A 100 -8.97 -6.47 9.05
N PRO A 101 -10.08 -5.76 8.82
CA PRO A 101 -10.96 -6.02 7.67
C PRO A 101 -10.25 -5.78 6.33
N GLY A 102 -10.59 -6.60 5.33
CA GLY A 102 -10.13 -6.48 3.95
C GLY A 102 -11.07 -5.66 3.04
N HIS A 103 -12.12 -5.03 3.58
CA HIS A 103 -13.03 -4.13 2.87
C HIS A 103 -13.39 -2.89 3.71
N PHE A 104 -14.58 -2.28 3.56
CA PHE A 104 -14.99 -1.03 4.24
C PHE A 104 -15.13 -1.12 5.78
N GLY A 105 -14.74 -2.24 6.41
CA GLY A 105 -14.87 -2.46 7.85
C GLY A 105 -16.30 -2.80 8.31
N GLU A 106 -17.18 -3.18 7.38
CA GLU A 106 -18.51 -3.66 7.68
C GLU A 106 -18.50 -5.04 8.37
N ALA A 107 -19.59 -5.34 9.09
CA ALA A 107 -19.72 -6.62 9.78
C ALA A 107 -19.61 -7.80 8.79
N GLY A 108 -18.69 -8.73 9.09
CA GLY A 108 -18.40 -9.88 8.23
C GLY A 108 -17.32 -9.63 7.17
N SER A 109 -16.72 -8.43 7.11
CA SER A 109 -15.55 -8.18 6.26
C SER A 109 -14.40 -9.11 6.65
N HIS A 110 -13.93 -9.89 5.69
CA HIS A 110 -12.85 -10.85 5.90
C HIS A 110 -11.48 -10.18 5.72
N PRO A 111 -10.45 -10.58 6.50
CA PRO A 111 -9.10 -10.06 6.34
C PRO A 111 -8.50 -10.35 4.97
N VAL A 112 -7.62 -9.45 4.52
CA VAL A 112 -6.79 -9.64 3.32
C VAL A 112 -5.34 -9.29 3.67
N ILE A 113 -4.38 -10.13 3.26
CA ILE A 113 -2.95 -9.99 3.59
C ILE A 113 -2.42 -8.60 3.19
N PHE A 114 -2.73 -8.16 1.97
CA PHE A 114 -2.30 -6.85 1.49
C PHE A 114 -2.84 -5.72 2.38
N ASN A 115 -4.14 -5.74 2.66
CA ASN A 115 -4.85 -4.76 3.47
C ASN A 115 -4.30 -4.68 4.89
N GLN A 116 -4.03 -5.83 5.50
CA GLN A 116 -3.43 -5.94 6.82
C GLN A 116 -2.12 -5.14 6.90
N GLY A 117 -1.21 -5.32 5.93
CA GLY A 117 0.06 -4.60 5.91
C GLY A 117 -0.09 -3.11 5.59
N GLN A 118 -1.03 -2.73 4.71
CA GLN A 118 -1.31 -1.30 4.44
C GLN A 118 -1.84 -0.55 5.67
N ILE A 119 -2.63 -1.20 6.53
CA ILE A 119 -3.07 -0.62 7.81
C ILE A 119 -1.89 -0.51 8.77
N MET A 120 -1.04 -1.53 8.83
CA MET A 120 0.14 -1.54 9.71
C MET A 120 1.13 -0.40 9.43
N HIS A 121 1.19 0.12 8.20
CA HIS A 121 1.94 1.33 7.85
C HIS A 121 1.52 2.54 8.71
N GLY A 122 0.21 2.76 8.87
CA GLY A 122 -0.33 3.79 9.76
C GLY A 122 -0.04 3.54 11.23
N LEU A 123 -0.04 2.28 11.66
CA LEU A 123 0.31 1.90 13.05
C LEU A 123 1.79 2.14 13.35
N VAL A 124 2.70 1.79 12.45
CA VAL A 124 4.13 2.09 12.57
C VAL A 124 4.32 3.61 12.71
N ALA A 125 3.68 4.39 11.85
CA ALA A 125 3.79 5.85 11.86
C ALA A 125 3.19 6.48 13.13
N GLY A 126 2.05 5.98 13.59
CA GLY A 126 1.42 6.42 14.82
C GLY A 126 2.35 6.20 16.03
N TYR A 127 3.01 5.05 16.11
CA TYR A 127 3.99 4.81 17.17
C TYR A 127 5.23 5.70 17.00
N ALA A 128 5.90 5.64 15.85
CA ALA A 128 7.20 6.25 15.63
C ALA A 128 7.16 7.80 15.64
N SER A 129 6.09 8.40 15.12
CA SER A 129 6.01 9.85 14.94
C SER A 129 5.08 10.53 15.94
N LEU A 130 4.07 9.83 16.48
CA LEU A 130 3.07 10.40 17.39
C LEU A 130 3.14 9.82 18.81
N ASN A 131 4.10 8.93 19.09
CA ASN A 131 4.27 8.25 20.39
C ASN A 131 2.98 7.53 20.86
N ARG A 132 2.20 6.99 19.92
CA ARG A 132 0.97 6.23 20.21
C ARG A 132 1.30 4.78 20.56
N GLN A 133 1.35 4.48 21.86
CA GLN A 133 1.67 3.14 22.36
C GLN A 133 0.64 2.08 21.96
N ASP A 134 -0.64 2.47 21.88
CA ASP A 134 -1.72 1.63 21.37
C ASP A 134 -1.53 1.22 19.90
N CYS A 135 -0.89 2.07 19.08
CA CYS A 135 -0.48 1.68 17.74
C CYS A 135 0.58 0.57 17.74
N LEU A 136 1.57 0.64 18.64
CA LEU A 136 2.58 -0.42 18.76
C LEU A 136 1.93 -1.75 19.18
N GLU A 137 1.07 -1.72 20.19
CA GLU A 137 0.38 -2.91 20.68
C GLU A 137 -0.53 -3.54 19.62
N ALA A 138 -1.30 -2.72 18.90
CA ALA A 138 -2.12 -3.18 17.79
C ALA A 138 -1.26 -3.72 16.63
N GLY A 139 -0.16 -3.03 16.30
CA GLY A 139 0.78 -3.43 15.27
C GLY A 139 1.46 -4.77 15.56
N VAL A 140 1.82 -5.05 16.82
CA VAL A 140 2.37 -6.34 17.24
C VAL A 140 1.32 -7.45 17.08
N ARG A 141 0.06 -7.22 17.48
CA ARG A 141 -1.01 -8.20 17.24
C ARG A 141 -1.22 -8.45 15.75
N ALA A 142 -1.21 -7.39 14.95
CA ALA A 142 -1.34 -7.45 13.50
C ALA A 142 -0.19 -8.22 12.83
N GLY A 143 1.04 -8.01 13.29
CA GLY A 143 2.22 -8.72 12.82
C GLY A 143 2.19 -10.20 13.18
N ARG A 144 1.79 -10.55 14.42
CA ARG A 144 1.60 -11.96 14.82
C ARG A 144 0.57 -12.67 13.96
N TRP A 145 -0.52 -11.98 13.62
CA TRP A 145 -1.52 -12.52 12.70
C TRP A 145 -0.90 -12.81 11.32
N LEU A 146 -0.15 -11.88 10.73
CA LEU A 146 0.56 -12.11 9.45
C LEU A 146 1.56 -13.27 9.53
N VAL A 147 2.31 -13.40 10.62
CA VAL A 147 3.23 -14.54 10.79
C VAL A 147 2.45 -15.86 10.81
N ALA A 148 1.31 -15.90 11.51
CA ALA A 148 0.49 -17.10 11.62
C ALA A 148 -0.17 -17.53 10.31
N GLN A 149 -0.39 -16.62 9.36
CA GLN A 149 -0.97 -16.94 8.04
C GLN A 149 0.08 -17.31 6.98
N GLN A 150 1.37 -17.20 7.28
CA GLN A 150 2.44 -17.44 6.32
C GLN A 150 2.66 -18.95 6.13
N ASP A 151 2.76 -19.39 4.88
CA ASP A 151 3.08 -20.77 4.55
C ASP A 151 4.57 -21.06 4.80
N GLU A 152 4.94 -22.34 4.89
CA GLU A 152 6.32 -22.78 5.17
C GLU A 152 7.35 -22.24 4.17
N ASP A 153 6.95 -22.02 2.91
CA ASP A 153 7.80 -21.47 1.85
C ASP A 153 7.89 -19.94 1.87
N GLY A 154 7.24 -19.27 2.83
CA GLY A 154 7.23 -17.81 2.97
C GLY A 154 6.12 -17.09 2.18
N CYS A 155 5.41 -17.82 1.32
CA CYS A 155 4.27 -17.31 0.56
C CYS A 155 3.05 -17.12 1.46
N TYR A 156 2.07 -16.37 0.94
CA TYR A 156 0.71 -16.37 1.47
C TYR A 156 -0.23 -16.99 0.42
N ARG A 157 -1.07 -17.93 0.85
CA ARG A 157 -2.14 -18.54 0.03
C ARG A 157 -3.52 -18.39 0.65
N THR A 158 -3.57 -18.11 1.96
CA THR A 158 -4.79 -17.87 2.71
C THR A 158 -4.98 -16.36 2.89
N PHE A 159 -6.23 -15.89 2.91
CA PHE A 159 -6.58 -14.46 2.99
C PHE A 159 -6.00 -13.62 1.85
N GLU A 160 -5.78 -14.23 0.69
CA GLU A 160 -5.30 -13.53 -0.50
C GLU A 160 -6.44 -12.96 -1.33
N HIS A 161 -6.17 -11.81 -1.96
CA HIS A 161 -7.07 -11.26 -2.95
C HIS A 161 -7.22 -12.25 -4.12
N ASN A 162 -8.46 -12.62 -4.46
CA ASN A 162 -8.80 -13.65 -5.44
C ASN A 162 -8.22 -15.06 -5.16
N GLY A 163 -7.74 -15.34 -3.94
CA GLY A 163 -7.28 -16.66 -3.52
C GLY A 163 -6.04 -17.16 -4.26
N VAL A 164 -5.18 -16.26 -4.74
CA VAL A 164 -3.91 -16.60 -5.39
C VAL A 164 -2.76 -15.80 -4.78
N PRO A 165 -1.53 -16.34 -4.77
CA PRO A 165 -0.38 -15.60 -4.25
C PRO A 165 -0.08 -14.32 -5.02
N HIS A 166 0.54 -13.35 -4.34
CA HIS A 166 0.93 -12.08 -4.95
C HIS A 166 2.31 -11.59 -4.51
N VAL A 167 3.20 -11.34 -5.47
CA VAL A 167 4.51 -10.71 -5.23
C VAL A 167 4.36 -9.26 -4.74
N TYR A 168 3.29 -8.56 -5.14
CA TYR A 168 3.04 -7.20 -4.68
C TYR A 168 2.79 -7.13 -3.16
N ASN A 169 2.54 -8.26 -2.48
CA ASN A 169 2.45 -8.29 -1.03
C ASN A 169 3.75 -7.89 -0.34
N THR A 170 4.89 -7.90 -1.03
CA THR A 170 6.14 -7.30 -0.51
C THR A 170 5.95 -5.84 -0.03
N ARG A 171 5.04 -5.06 -0.64
CA ARG A 171 4.65 -3.71 -0.16
C ARG A 171 3.98 -3.72 1.21
N ALA A 172 3.14 -4.72 1.47
CA ALA A 172 2.47 -4.94 2.75
C ALA A 172 3.45 -5.51 3.79
N ILE A 173 4.30 -6.45 3.38
CA ILE A 173 5.32 -7.09 4.23
C ILE A 173 6.43 -6.14 4.66
N TRP A 174 6.67 -5.05 3.92
CA TRP A 174 7.48 -3.95 4.44
C TRP A 174 6.96 -3.42 5.78
N ALA A 175 5.64 -3.28 6.00
CA ALA A 175 5.12 -2.87 7.31
C ALA A 175 5.39 -3.90 8.40
N LEU A 176 5.37 -5.19 8.07
CA LEU A 176 5.74 -6.26 9.01
C LEU A 176 7.20 -6.13 9.44
N ALA A 177 8.11 -5.89 8.50
CA ALA A 177 9.52 -5.66 8.80
C ALA A 177 9.71 -4.39 9.64
N ALA A 178 9.05 -3.28 9.28
CA ALA A 178 9.12 -2.03 10.01
C ALA A 178 8.58 -2.18 11.45
N MET A 179 7.45 -2.85 11.62
CA MET A 179 6.89 -3.20 12.93
C MET A 179 7.85 -4.08 13.73
N GLY A 180 8.47 -5.07 13.09
CA GLY A 180 9.49 -5.92 13.72
C GLY A 180 10.68 -5.13 14.26
N ALA A 181 11.14 -4.13 13.50
CA ALA A 181 12.24 -3.27 13.90
C ALA A 181 11.85 -2.38 15.10
N VAL A 182 10.70 -1.71 15.07
CA VAL A 182 10.28 -0.80 16.16
C VAL A 182 9.82 -1.54 17.42
N ALA A 183 9.28 -2.76 17.28
CA ALA A 183 8.83 -3.59 18.39
C ALA A 183 9.90 -4.53 18.96
N ASN A 184 11.07 -4.63 18.32
CA ASN A 184 12.10 -5.65 18.60
C ASN A 184 11.54 -7.09 18.50
N GLU A 185 10.74 -7.37 17.48
CA GLU A 185 10.15 -8.68 17.21
C GLU A 185 10.92 -9.39 16.07
N PRO A 186 11.95 -10.22 16.38
CA PRO A 186 12.82 -10.83 15.36
C PRO A 186 12.08 -11.80 14.43
N GLU A 187 11.00 -12.42 14.89
CA GLU A 187 10.19 -13.31 14.05
C GLU A 187 9.50 -12.54 12.92
N PHE A 188 9.14 -11.27 13.11
CA PHE A 188 8.52 -10.46 12.06
C PHE A 188 9.53 -10.18 10.94
N ILE A 189 10.79 -9.91 11.32
CA ILE A 189 11.89 -9.75 10.36
C ILE A 189 12.15 -11.05 9.62
N ALA A 190 12.16 -12.19 10.31
CA ALA A 190 12.34 -13.50 9.70
C ALA A 190 11.21 -13.84 8.72
N ALA A 191 9.96 -13.60 9.11
CA ALA A 191 8.79 -13.77 8.24
C ALA A 191 8.83 -12.86 7.01
N ALA A 192 9.24 -11.60 7.18
CA ALA A 192 9.39 -10.67 6.07
C ALA A 192 10.44 -11.15 5.06
N ARG A 193 11.60 -11.62 5.54
CA ARG A 193 12.64 -12.23 4.68
C ARG A 193 12.11 -13.45 3.92
N ARG A 194 11.44 -14.40 4.61
CA ARG A 194 10.85 -15.58 3.95
C ARG A 194 9.92 -15.20 2.79
N ASN A 195 9.10 -14.16 2.97
CA ASN A 195 8.22 -13.70 1.89
C ASN A 195 8.97 -13.07 0.71
N LEU A 196 9.98 -12.24 0.98
CA LEU A 196 10.79 -11.64 -0.08
C LEU A 196 11.63 -12.70 -0.80
N ASP A 197 12.16 -13.69 -0.08
CA ASP A 197 12.89 -14.81 -0.66
C ASP A 197 11.99 -15.63 -1.59
N TRP A 198 10.75 -15.92 -1.17
CA TRP A 198 9.75 -16.50 -2.04
C TRP A 198 9.50 -15.62 -3.28
N ALA A 199 9.31 -14.31 -3.09
CA ALA A 199 9.05 -13.39 -4.19
C ALA A 199 10.21 -13.31 -5.20
N LEU A 200 11.46 -13.46 -4.76
CA LEU A 200 12.63 -13.56 -5.65
C LEU A 200 12.55 -14.78 -6.56
N THR A 201 12.02 -15.91 -6.08
CA THR A 201 11.82 -17.10 -6.93
C THR A 201 10.84 -16.86 -8.08
N GLN A 202 10.03 -15.79 -7.99
CA GLN A 202 9.05 -15.41 -9.01
C GLN A 202 9.63 -14.42 -10.03
N GLN A 203 10.88 -13.96 -9.85
CA GLN A 203 11.52 -13.02 -10.77
C GLN A 203 12.09 -13.75 -12.00
N ALA A 204 11.63 -13.36 -13.17
CA ALA A 204 12.16 -13.82 -14.45
C ALA A 204 13.55 -13.20 -14.73
N PRO A 205 14.34 -13.76 -15.67
CA PRO A 205 15.62 -13.18 -16.08
C PRO A 205 15.53 -11.72 -16.57
N SER A 206 14.36 -11.30 -17.06
CA SER A 206 14.06 -9.93 -17.47
C SER A 206 13.89 -8.95 -16.28
N GLY A 207 13.79 -9.46 -15.05
CA GLY A 207 13.43 -8.70 -13.85
C GLY A 207 11.91 -8.64 -13.60
N TRP A 208 11.07 -9.12 -14.53
CA TRP A 208 9.61 -9.18 -14.38
C TRP A 208 9.17 -10.25 -13.38
N PHE A 209 8.02 -10.07 -12.72
CA PHE A 209 7.53 -11.00 -11.69
C PHE A 209 6.28 -11.76 -12.14
N ALA A 210 6.35 -13.10 -12.16
CA ALA A 210 5.29 -13.97 -12.70
C ALA A 210 3.98 -13.97 -11.92
N THR A 211 4.05 -13.86 -10.61
CA THR A 211 2.91 -13.98 -9.70
C THR A 211 2.56 -12.60 -9.12
N ASN A 212 2.43 -11.60 -10.01
CA ASN A 212 2.23 -10.19 -9.60
C ASN A 212 0.95 -9.55 -10.16
N ALA A 213 0.08 -10.36 -10.76
CA ALA A 213 -1.24 -9.95 -11.26
C ALA A 213 -2.35 -10.41 -10.31
N PHE A 214 -3.49 -9.74 -10.31
CA PHE A 214 -4.61 -10.09 -9.42
C PHE A 214 -5.21 -11.48 -9.63
N VAL A 215 -5.02 -12.08 -10.81
CA VAL A 215 -5.50 -13.43 -11.14
C VAL A 215 -4.51 -14.16 -12.05
N PRO A 216 -4.49 -15.50 -12.06
CA PRO A 216 -3.60 -16.27 -12.92
C PRO A 216 -3.83 -16.03 -14.40
N GLY A 217 -2.75 -16.11 -15.19
CA GLY A 217 -2.80 -15.97 -16.65
C GLY A 217 -3.12 -14.55 -17.14
N ARG A 218 -3.07 -13.55 -16.25
CA ARG A 218 -3.14 -12.13 -16.59
C ARG A 218 -1.80 -11.47 -16.32
N HIS A 219 -1.57 -10.36 -17.01
CA HIS A 219 -0.36 -9.57 -16.86
C HIS A 219 -0.51 -8.58 -15.70
N PRO A 220 0.54 -8.38 -14.88
CA PRO A 220 0.52 -7.49 -13.74
C PRO A 220 0.25 -6.04 -14.15
N PHE A 221 -0.46 -5.33 -13.28
CA PHE A 221 -0.71 -3.91 -13.47
C PHE A 221 0.51 -3.08 -13.07
N THR A 222 0.65 -1.90 -13.65
CA THR A 222 1.76 -0.99 -13.32
C THR A 222 1.82 -0.63 -11.84
N HIS A 223 0.66 -0.51 -11.17
CA HIS A 223 0.64 -0.26 -9.73
C HIS A 223 1.05 -1.50 -8.91
N THR A 224 0.71 -2.74 -9.31
CA THR A 224 1.19 -3.94 -8.61
C THR A 224 2.68 -4.17 -8.83
N ILE A 225 3.21 -3.83 -10.01
CA ILE A 225 4.66 -3.78 -10.27
C ILE A 225 5.32 -2.74 -9.35
N ALA A 226 4.74 -1.54 -9.23
CA ALA A 226 5.27 -0.50 -8.36
C ALA A 226 5.25 -0.91 -6.88
N TYR A 227 4.21 -1.61 -6.42
CA TYR A 227 4.15 -2.18 -5.07
C TYR A 227 5.26 -3.19 -4.84
N ALA A 228 5.47 -4.13 -5.76
CA ALA A 228 6.54 -5.11 -5.67
C ALA A 228 7.92 -4.43 -5.54
N ILE A 229 8.23 -3.52 -6.46
CA ILE A 229 9.49 -2.75 -6.46
C ILE A 229 9.66 -2.00 -5.13
N ARG A 230 8.62 -1.30 -4.67
CA ARG A 230 8.68 -0.53 -3.43
C ARG A 230 8.92 -1.44 -2.22
N GLY A 231 8.24 -2.58 -2.14
CA GLY A 231 8.43 -3.56 -1.07
C GLY A 231 9.88 -4.05 -0.98
N PHE A 232 10.46 -4.44 -2.11
CA PHE A 232 11.86 -4.86 -2.16
C PHE A 232 12.83 -3.74 -1.75
N ILE A 233 12.66 -2.52 -2.26
CA ILE A 233 13.53 -1.37 -1.90
C ILE A 233 13.49 -1.13 -0.40
N GLU A 234 12.29 -1.05 0.18
CA GLU A 234 12.13 -0.58 1.55
C GLU A 234 12.60 -1.62 2.57
N VAL A 235 12.32 -2.90 2.32
CA VAL A 235 12.87 -3.97 3.17
C VAL A 235 14.39 -4.07 3.00
N ALA A 236 14.92 -3.89 1.78
CA ALA A 236 16.36 -3.88 1.55
C ALA A 236 17.06 -2.78 2.35
N VAL A 237 16.51 -1.56 2.30
CA VAL A 237 17.06 -0.39 3.01
C VAL A 237 16.94 -0.59 4.53
N LEU A 238 15.77 -1.04 5.00
CA LEU A 238 15.52 -1.24 6.43
C LEU A 238 16.44 -2.32 7.04
N LEU A 239 16.71 -3.41 6.31
CA LEU A 239 17.43 -4.57 6.82
C LEU A 239 18.89 -4.68 6.34
N GLY A 240 19.33 -3.81 5.43
CA GLY A 240 20.66 -3.86 4.83
C GLY A 240 20.86 -5.01 3.83
N GLU A 241 19.80 -5.43 3.15
CA GLU A 241 19.79 -6.62 2.28
C GLU A 241 19.96 -6.25 0.80
N GLU A 242 21.21 -6.11 0.33
CA GLU A 242 21.50 -5.63 -1.03
C GLU A 242 20.88 -6.47 -2.17
N HIS A 243 20.65 -7.75 -1.93
CA HIS A 243 20.11 -8.65 -2.95
C HIS A 243 18.64 -8.35 -3.29
N TYR A 244 17.85 -7.89 -2.31
CA TYR A 244 16.51 -7.36 -2.55
C TYR A 244 16.54 -6.05 -3.34
N LEU A 245 17.51 -5.17 -3.05
CA LEU A 245 17.67 -3.92 -3.80
C LEU A 245 18.02 -4.18 -5.27
N ARG A 246 18.89 -5.16 -5.55
CA ARG A 246 19.20 -5.57 -6.93
C ARG A 246 17.98 -6.09 -7.68
N ALA A 247 17.12 -6.88 -7.03
CA ALA A 247 15.89 -7.36 -7.64
C ALA A 247 14.94 -6.22 -7.99
N ALA A 248 14.77 -5.24 -7.08
CA ALA A 248 13.99 -4.04 -7.36
C ALA A 248 14.57 -3.20 -8.51
N GLU A 249 15.90 -3.03 -8.54
CA GLU A 249 16.59 -2.29 -9.58
C GLU A 249 16.38 -2.92 -10.97
N MET A 250 16.51 -4.25 -11.08
CA MET A 250 16.26 -4.97 -12.33
C MET A 250 14.84 -4.70 -12.85
N ALA A 251 13.84 -4.78 -11.97
CA ALA A 251 12.46 -4.53 -12.34
C ALA A 251 12.21 -3.05 -12.72
N ALA A 252 12.76 -2.12 -11.93
CA ALA A 252 12.62 -0.68 -12.19
C ALA A 252 13.28 -0.26 -13.51
N ARG A 253 14.46 -0.81 -13.84
CA ARG A 253 15.14 -0.55 -15.12
C ARG A 253 14.33 -1.06 -16.30
N GLY A 254 13.78 -2.27 -16.19
CA GLY A 254 12.92 -2.84 -17.22
C GLY A 254 11.70 -1.97 -17.52
N LEU A 255 11.04 -1.42 -16.49
CA LEU A 255 9.91 -0.51 -16.65
C LEU A 255 10.35 0.87 -17.18
N MET A 256 11.48 1.41 -16.70
CA MET A 256 12.04 2.69 -17.14
C MET A 256 12.31 2.70 -18.66
N GLU A 257 12.81 1.59 -19.22
CA GLU A 257 13.03 1.44 -20.66
C GLU A 257 11.73 1.47 -21.49
N LYS A 258 10.57 1.27 -20.86
CA LYS A 258 9.26 1.34 -21.52
C LYS A 258 8.55 2.67 -21.31
N GLN A 259 9.08 3.53 -20.44
CA GLN A 259 8.52 4.86 -20.24
C GLN A 259 8.70 5.68 -21.51
N ARG A 260 7.59 6.19 -22.04
CA ARG A 260 7.63 7.09 -23.19
C ARG A 260 8.21 8.45 -22.80
N SER A 261 8.61 9.24 -23.79
CA SER A 261 9.13 10.59 -23.58
C SER A 261 8.13 11.57 -22.96
N ASP A 262 6.83 11.25 -23.00
CA ASP A 262 5.76 12.00 -22.35
C ASP A 262 5.41 11.46 -20.94
N GLY A 263 6.24 10.56 -20.41
CA GLY A 263 6.07 9.96 -19.08
C GLY A 263 5.10 8.78 -19.04
N TRP A 264 4.42 8.47 -20.15
CA TRP A 264 3.38 7.45 -20.19
C TRP A 264 3.94 6.03 -20.00
N LEU A 265 3.20 5.22 -19.22
CA LEU A 265 3.40 3.78 -19.04
C LEU A 265 2.09 3.05 -19.34
N ALA A 266 2.18 1.90 -20.01
CA ALA A 266 1.03 1.01 -20.20
C ALA A 266 0.49 0.55 -18.85
N GLY A 267 -0.79 0.21 -18.79
CA GLY A 267 -1.44 -0.25 -17.56
C GLY A 267 -1.02 -1.66 -17.14
N THR A 268 -0.53 -2.49 -18.08
CA THR A 268 -0.07 -3.87 -17.82
C THR A 268 1.11 -4.26 -18.70
N TYR A 269 1.94 -5.19 -18.21
CA TYR A 269 3.14 -5.68 -18.89
C TYR A 269 3.33 -7.20 -18.76
N ASP A 270 3.64 -7.85 -19.88
CA ASP A 270 4.08 -9.26 -19.93
C ASP A 270 5.59 -9.36 -19.65
N ASP A 271 6.10 -10.59 -19.51
CA ASP A 271 7.54 -10.87 -19.42
C ASP A 271 8.31 -10.25 -20.60
N GLY A 272 9.55 -9.83 -20.34
CA GLY A 272 10.34 -8.99 -21.24
C GLY A 272 9.87 -7.53 -21.28
N TRP A 273 8.98 -7.13 -20.38
CA TRP A 273 8.42 -5.78 -20.28
C TRP A 273 7.64 -5.36 -21.52
N THR A 274 6.95 -6.32 -22.16
CA THR A 274 6.11 -6.03 -23.33
C THR A 274 4.80 -5.38 -22.88
N PRO A 275 4.46 -4.15 -23.33
CA PRO A 275 3.23 -3.49 -22.91
C PRO A 275 2.00 -4.24 -23.47
N THR A 276 1.00 -4.51 -22.62
CA THR A 276 -0.20 -5.26 -23.03
C THR A 276 -1.52 -4.52 -22.83
N ALA A 277 -1.46 -3.26 -22.39
CA ALA A 277 -2.62 -2.37 -22.26
C ALA A 277 -2.47 -1.11 -23.13
N SER A 278 -3.59 -0.62 -23.65
CA SER A 278 -3.69 0.65 -24.39
C SER A 278 -4.08 1.85 -23.51
N TYR A 279 -4.25 1.62 -22.21
CA TYR A 279 -4.52 2.65 -21.19
C TYR A 279 -3.33 2.73 -20.23
N ALA A 280 -3.24 3.82 -19.48
CA ALA A 280 -2.36 3.93 -18.30
C ALA A 280 -3.19 3.72 -17.03
N CYS A 281 -2.58 3.17 -15.98
CA CYS A 281 -3.18 3.22 -14.65
C CYS A 281 -3.21 4.68 -14.15
N VAL A 282 -4.34 5.09 -13.57
CA VAL A 282 -4.53 6.32 -12.79
C VAL A 282 -5.51 6.03 -11.67
#